data_AF-A0A8K9UHB8-F1
#
_entry.id   AF-A0A8K9UHB8-F1
#
_cell.length_a   1.000
_cell.length_b   1.000
_cell.length_c   1.000
_cell.angle_alpha   90.00
_cell.angle_beta   90.00
_cell.angle_gamma   90.00
#
_symmetry.space_group_name_H-M   'P 1'
#
loop_
_entity.id
_entity.type
_entity.pdbx_description
1 polymer ?
#
loop_
_entity_poly.entity_id
_entity_poly.type
_entity_poly.pdbx_seq_one_letter_code
_entity_poly.pdbx_strand_id
1 'polypeptide(L)'
;MSIIKIHTSLSLVRMSIIKIHASLSLVRMSITKIHASLSLVRMSIIKIHSGCLSLRSMPLSLVRMSIIKIHAREILDSRGNPTVEVDLYTAKGRFRAAVPSGASTGVHEALELRDGDKSRYLGKGTVKAVDHVNKDIAAKLIEQKFSVVDQEKIDKFMLELDGTENKSKFGANAILGVSLAVCKAGAAEKGVPLYRHIADLAGHKDVILPCPAFNVINGGSHAGNKLAMQEFMILPIGASNFHEAMRIGAEVYHNLKNVIKAKYGKDATNVGDEGGFAPNILENNEALELLKSAIEKAGYPDKIIIGMDVAASEFYKAGKYDLDFKSPDDPARYITGDQLGDLYKSFIKGYPVQSIEDPFDQDDWAAWSKFTAAVDIQVVGDDLTVTNPKRIQQAVEKKACNCLLLKVNQIGSVTESIKACKLAQSNGWGVMVSHRSGETEDTFIADLVVGLCTGQIKTGAPCRSERLAKYNQLMRLVIMTPTGINELLHPDSVNILECLENFANVLKINNQYLIYISIQTLCYETRNGAQVHPVSIDHPCDI
;
A
#
# COMPACT_ATOMS: atom_id res chain seq x y z
N MET A 1 12.45 -52.10 74.56
CA MET A 1 12.14 -52.24 73.12
C MET A 1 12.10 -50.92 72.34
N SER A 2 11.94 -49.75 72.99
CA SER A 2 11.72 -48.46 72.30
C SER A 2 13.00 -47.68 71.90
N ILE A 3 14.14 -47.91 72.56
CA ILE A 3 15.41 -47.22 72.25
C ILE A 3 16.12 -47.83 71.03
N ILE A 4 15.98 -49.15 70.82
CA ILE A 4 16.60 -49.85 69.68
C ILE A 4 15.96 -49.40 68.35
N LYS A 5 14.62 -49.23 68.31
CA LYS A 5 13.92 -48.74 67.10
C LYS A 5 14.34 -47.32 66.68
N ILE A 6 14.59 -46.43 67.65
CA ILE A 6 15.04 -45.06 67.35
C ILE A 6 16.47 -45.07 66.79
N HIS A 7 17.36 -45.90 67.33
CA HIS A 7 18.71 -46.03 66.80
C HIS A 7 18.76 -46.60 65.38
N THR A 8 17.89 -47.57 65.05
CA THR A 8 17.81 -48.14 63.69
C THR A 8 17.22 -47.13 62.69
N SER A 9 16.20 -46.35 63.07
CA SER A 9 15.66 -45.29 62.20
C SER A 9 16.66 -44.16 61.98
N LEU A 10 17.42 -43.74 63.01
CA LEU A 10 18.47 -42.72 62.85
C LEU A 10 19.62 -43.22 61.96
N SER A 11 20.01 -44.50 62.04
CA SER A 11 21.05 -45.04 61.15
C SER A 11 20.60 -45.10 59.70
N LEU A 12 19.33 -45.42 59.45
CA LEU A 12 18.73 -45.43 58.11
C LEU A 12 18.65 -44.01 57.51
N VAL A 13 18.23 -43.01 58.29
CA VAL A 13 18.23 -41.61 57.86
C VAL A 13 19.66 -41.13 57.55
N ARG A 14 20.64 -41.50 58.38
CA ARG A 14 22.05 -41.14 58.16
C ARG A 14 22.61 -41.78 56.89
N MET A 15 22.27 -43.05 56.60
CA MET A 15 22.63 -43.70 55.33
C MET A 15 21.99 -43.02 54.12
N SER A 16 20.72 -42.59 54.21
CA SER A 16 20.04 -41.87 53.13
C SER A 16 20.67 -40.50 52.86
N ILE A 17 21.07 -39.76 53.90
CA ILE A 17 21.77 -38.47 53.76
C ILE A 17 23.14 -38.66 53.09
N ILE A 18 23.88 -39.72 53.46
CA ILE A 18 25.16 -40.05 52.83
C ILE A 18 24.98 -40.38 51.34
N LYS A 19 23.94 -41.14 50.98
CA LYS A 19 23.62 -41.42 49.58
C LYS A 19 23.26 -40.15 48.80
N ILE A 20 22.49 -39.24 49.39
CA ILE A 20 22.15 -37.96 48.76
C ILE A 20 23.41 -37.10 48.55
N HIS A 21 24.32 -37.05 49.52
CA HIS A 21 25.59 -36.33 49.38
C HIS A 21 26.49 -36.94 48.30
N ALA A 22 26.55 -38.26 48.20
CA ALA A 22 27.30 -38.95 47.14
C ALA A 22 26.71 -38.65 45.74
N SER A 23 25.37 -38.67 45.61
CA SER A 23 24.68 -38.30 44.36
C SER A 23 24.89 -36.83 43.98
N LEU A 24 24.83 -35.90 44.95
CA LEU A 24 25.13 -34.49 44.72
C LEU A 24 26.59 -34.25 44.31
N SER A 25 27.53 -35.01 44.88
CA SER A 25 28.95 -34.98 44.48
C SER A 25 29.13 -35.44 43.03
N LEU A 26 28.43 -36.51 42.62
CA LEU A 26 28.44 -37.01 41.24
C LEU A 26 27.84 -35.99 40.26
N VAL A 27 26.73 -35.36 40.61
CA VAL A 27 26.12 -34.28 39.81
C VAL A 27 27.08 -33.09 39.68
N ARG A 28 27.76 -32.71 40.77
CA ARG A 28 28.75 -31.63 40.76
C ARG A 28 29.94 -31.95 39.86
N MET A 29 30.45 -33.18 39.90
CA MET A 29 31.51 -33.66 38.98
C MET A 29 31.06 -33.64 37.52
N SER A 30 29.81 -34.03 37.23
CA SER A 30 29.24 -33.97 35.88
C SER A 30 29.10 -32.53 35.38
N ILE A 31 28.67 -31.59 36.22
CA ILE A 31 28.61 -30.16 35.89
C ILE A 31 30.00 -29.60 35.61
N THR A 32 31.02 -29.96 36.41
CA THR A 32 32.41 -29.55 36.16
C THR A 32 32.95 -30.09 34.84
N LYS A 33 32.62 -31.35 34.48
CA LYS A 33 32.96 -31.93 33.18
C LYS A 33 32.26 -31.21 32.03
N ILE A 34 30.98 -30.86 32.18
CA ILE A 34 30.24 -30.09 31.18
C ILE A 34 30.86 -28.70 30.99
N HIS A 35 31.24 -28.01 32.07
CA HIS A 35 31.94 -26.73 31.97
C HIS A 35 33.32 -26.85 31.30
N ALA A 36 34.07 -27.91 31.56
CA ALA A 36 35.35 -28.18 30.89
C ALA A 36 35.16 -28.46 29.39
N SER A 37 34.13 -29.24 29.02
CA SER A 37 33.77 -29.49 27.62
C SER A 37 33.30 -28.23 26.91
N LEU A 38 32.49 -27.38 27.56
CA LEU A 38 32.07 -26.08 27.02
C LEU A 38 33.26 -25.12 26.85
N SER A 39 34.23 -25.14 27.77
CA SER A 39 35.48 -24.40 27.65
C SER A 39 36.31 -24.85 26.44
N LEU A 40 36.43 -26.17 26.21
CA LEU A 40 37.11 -26.75 25.05
C LEU A 40 36.40 -26.45 23.73
N VAL A 41 35.07 -26.47 23.71
CA VAL A 41 34.27 -26.05 22.56
C VAL A 41 34.47 -24.56 22.28
N ARG A 42 34.49 -23.73 23.32
CA ARG A 42 34.75 -22.28 23.19
C ARG A 42 36.15 -21.99 22.68
N MET A 43 37.18 -22.71 23.14
CA MET A 43 38.55 -22.61 22.61
C MET A 43 38.65 -23.11 21.17
N SER A 44 37.91 -24.16 20.81
CA SER A 44 37.84 -24.68 19.43
C SER A 44 37.15 -23.68 18.49
N ILE A 45 36.05 -23.03 18.92
CA ILE A 45 35.38 -21.96 18.19
C ILE A 45 36.31 -20.75 18.00
N ILE A 46 37.06 -20.37 19.03
CA ILE A 46 38.07 -19.29 18.94
C ILE A 46 39.19 -19.68 17.97
N LYS A 47 39.67 -20.93 17.98
CA LYS A 47 40.68 -21.41 17.01
C LYS A 47 40.16 -21.47 15.58
N ILE A 48 38.89 -21.82 15.37
CA ILE A 48 38.23 -21.79 14.06
C ILE A 48 38.09 -20.34 13.56
N HIS A 49 37.72 -19.41 14.44
CA HIS A 49 37.72 -17.97 14.12
C HIS A 49 39.13 -17.44 13.79
N SER A 50 40.16 -17.92 14.49
CA SER A 50 41.55 -17.47 14.34
C SER A 50 42.25 -18.07 13.11
N GLY A 51 41.92 -19.31 12.72
CA GLY A 51 42.48 -20.01 11.56
C GLY A 51 41.82 -19.61 10.22
N CYS A 52 40.58 -19.11 10.26
CA CYS A 52 39.88 -18.60 9.09
C CYS A 52 40.32 -17.18 8.67
N LEU A 53 41.14 -16.51 9.49
CA LEU A 53 41.59 -15.12 9.28
C LEU A 53 42.82 -14.97 8.36
N SER A 54 43.37 -16.03 7.78
CA SER A 54 44.58 -15.93 6.91
C SER A 54 44.41 -16.33 5.44
N LEU A 55 43.19 -16.61 4.98
CA LEU A 55 42.91 -16.82 3.55
C LEU A 55 42.00 -15.72 3.01
N ARG A 56 42.65 -14.69 2.45
CA ARG A 56 42.08 -13.63 1.61
C ARG A 56 40.97 -12.79 2.24
N SER A 57 41.37 -11.85 3.09
CA SER A 57 40.64 -10.60 3.23
C SER A 57 40.89 -9.71 2.01
N MET A 58 40.18 -9.95 0.91
CA MET A 58 39.69 -8.78 0.16
C MET A 58 38.67 -8.10 1.08
N PRO A 59 38.69 -6.77 1.22
CA PRO A 59 37.74 -6.11 2.09
C PRO A 59 36.33 -6.40 1.59
N LEU A 60 35.53 -7.11 2.39
CA LEU A 60 34.11 -7.40 2.16
C LEU A 60 33.25 -6.13 2.35
N SER A 61 33.80 -4.96 2.03
CA SER A 61 33.22 -3.64 2.29
C SER A 61 32.86 -2.87 1.01
N LEU A 62 32.93 -3.44 -0.20
CA LEU A 62 32.77 -2.61 -1.41
C LEU A 62 32.34 -3.29 -2.72
N VAL A 63 31.55 -4.36 -2.67
CA VAL A 63 30.66 -4.64 -3.82
C VAL A 63 29.24 -4.30 -3.38
N ARG A 64 28.96 -2.98 -3.26
CA ARG A 64 27.57 -2.51 -3.32
C ARG A 64 27.01 -3.06 -4.63
N MET A 65 26.02 -3.93 -4.57
CA MET A 65 25.63 -4.68 -5.75
C MET A 65 24.94 -3.74 -6.72
N SER A 66 25.66 -3.40 -7.79
CA SER A 66 25.18 -2.56 -8.86
C SER A 66 24.13 -3.28 -9.68
N ILE A 67 23.31 -2.49 -10.38
CA ILE A 67 22.38 -2.98 -11.39
C ILE A 67 23.15 -3.82 -12.42
N ILE A 68 22.71 -5.05 -12.66
CA ILE A 68 23.35 -6.00 -13.60
C ILE A 68 22.72 -5.85 -14.99
N LYS A 69 21.40 -5.72 -15.04
CA LYS A 69 20.63 -5.62 -16.28
C LYS A 69 19.35 -4.85 -16.03
N ILE A 70 18.94 -4.07 -17.01
CA ILE A 70 17.60 -3.48 -17.10
C ILE A 70 17.02 -3.94 -18.43
N HIS A 71 15.75 -4.31 -18.44
CA HIS A 71 15.04 -4.68 -19.65
C HIS A 71 13.58 -4.26 -19.56
N ALA A 72 13.13 -3.46 -20.53
CA ALA A 72 11.73 -3.10 -20.68
C ALA A 72 11.04 -3.93 -21.74
N ARG A 73 9.72 -4.11 -21.56
CA ARG A 73 8.80 -4.67 -22.54
C ARG A 73 7.48 -3.91 -22.53
N GLU A 74 6.72 -4.12 -23.59
CA GLU A 74 5.33 -3.66 -23.67
C GLU A 74 4.40 -4.76 -23.12
N ILE A 75 3.48 -4.38 -22.23
CA ILE A 75 2.38 -5.22 -21.72
C ILE A 75 1.04 -4.48 -21.95
N LEU A 76 -0.09 -5.06 -21.53
CA LEU A 76 -1.39 -4.39 -21.60
C LEU A 76 -1.86 -3.94 -20.21
N ASP A 77 -2.46 -2.76 -20.15
CA ASP A 77 -3.19 -2.26 -18.98
C ASP A 77 -4.59 -2.89 -18.87
N SER A 78 -5.32 -2.52 -17.82
CA SER A 78 -6.66 -3.03 -17.51
C SER A 78 -7.75 -2.65 -18.52
N ARG A 79 -7.44 -1.74 -19.44
CA ARG A 79 -8.29 -1.32 -20.56
C ARG A 79 -7.83 -1.93 -21.90
N GLY A 80 -6.81 -2.80 -21.87
CA GLY A 80 -6.26 -3.45 -23.06
C GLY A 80 -5.38 -2.55 -23.91
N ASN A 81 -4.92 -1.40 -23.39
CA ASN A 81 -3.98 -0.53 -24.09
C ASN A 81 -2.54 -0.90 -23.71
N PRO A 82 -1.56 -0.72 -24.61
CA PRO A 82 -0.16 -0.93 -24.28
C PRO A 82 0.33 -0.07 -23.11
N THR A 83 1.26 -0.60 -22.30
CA THR A 83 2.02 0.16 -21.31
C THR A 83 3.42 -0.45 -21.09
N VAL A 84 4.28 0.24 -20.36
CA VAL A 84 5.68 -0.13 -20.12
C VAL A 84 5.79 -0.99 -18.85
N GLU A 85 6.47 -2.14 -18.97
CA GLU A 85 6.95 -2.94 -17.84
C GLU A 85 8.48 -3.03 -17.88
N VAL A 86 9.12 -2.88 -16.72
CA VAL A 86 10.58 -2.96 -16.57
C VAL A 86 10.96 -4.08 -15.60
N ASP A 87 11.87 -4.95 -16.05
CA ASP A 87 12.63 -5.85 -15.19
C ASP A 87 14.02 -5.27 -14.92
N LEU A 88 14.37 -5.12 -13.64
CA LEU A 88 15.70 -4.78 -13.17
C LEU A 88 16.32 -5.98 -12.47
N TYR A 89 17.57 -6.29 -12.77
CA TYR A 89 18.29 -7.42 -12.20
C TYR A 89 19.43 -6.92 -11.32
N THR A 90 19.51 -7.44 -10.11
CA THR A 90 20.69 -7.36 -9.23
C THR A 90 21.09 -8.77 -8.82
N ALA A 91 22.14 -8.91 -8.03
CA ALA A 91 22.47 -10.22 -7.47
C ALA A 91 21.46 -10.71 -6.41
N LYS A 92 20.48 -9.89 -6.01
CA LYS A 92 19.31 -10.32 -5.22
C LYS A 92 18.18 -10.91 -6.06
N GLY A 93 18.27 -10.83 -7.39
CA GLY A 93 17.27 -11.39 -8.31
C GLY A 93 16.66 -10.35 -9.24
N ARG A 94 15.44 -10.62 -9.69
CA ARG A 94 14.69 -9.80 -10.65
C ARG A 94 13.59 -9.01 -9.94
N PHE A 95 13.55 -7.71 -10.19
CA PHE A 95 12.57 -6.77 -9.67
C PHE A 95 11.79 -6.18 -10.82
N ARG A 96 10.47 -6.26 -10.74
CA ARG A 96 9.57 -5.91 -11.84
C ARG A 96 8.65 -4.78 -11.46
N ALA A 97 8.48 -3.81 -12.34
CA ALA A 97 7.47 -2.78 -12.19
C ALA A 97 6.77 -2.47 -13.51
N ALA A 98 5.45 -2.23 -13.45
CA ALA A 98 4.66 -1.77 -14.58
C ALA A 98 4.08 -0.38 -14.33
N VAL A 99 3.88 0.38 -15.40
CA VAL A 99 3.46 1.78 -15.33
C VAL A 99 1.96 1.92 -15.65
N PRO A 100 1.17 2.61 -14.81
CA PRO A 100 -0.24 2.87 -15.11
C PRO A 100 -0.42 4.03 -16.11
N SER A 101 -1.62 4.18 -16.68
CA SER A 101 -1.98 5.22 -17.66
C SER A 101 -3.37 5.82 -17.38
N GLY A 102 -3.52 7.14 -17.56
CA GLY A 102 -4.78 7.87 -17.33
C GLY A 102 -5.78 7.80 -18.49
N ALA A 103 -7.04 8.18 -18.24
CA ALA A 103 -8.05 8.48 -19.27
C ALA A 103 -8.19 9.99 -19.41
N SER A 104 -8.62 10.63 -18.32
CA SER A 104 -8.60 12.06 -18.06
C SER A 104 -7.19 12.41 -17.55
N THR A 105 -6.46 13.20 -18.31
CA THR A 105 -5.08 13.59 -18.02
C THR A 105 -5.00 15.11 -17.99
N GLY A 106 -4.67 15.67 -16.84
CA GLY A 106 -4.39 17.10 -16.71
C GLY A 106 -3.33 17.56 -17.72
N VAL A 107 -3.48 18.77 -18.25
CA VAL A 107 -2.61 19.29 -19.33
C VAL A 107 -1.17 19.53 -18.89
N HIS A 108 -0.93 19.48 -17.58
CA HIS A 108 0.36 19.72 -16.94
C HIS A 108 1.08 18.44 -16.46
N GLU A 109 0.53 17.25 -16.72
CA GLU A 109 1.20 15.99 -16.41
C GLU A 109 2.54 15.86 -17.17
N ALA A 110 3.47 15.10 -16.58
CA ALA A 110 4.66 14.64 -17.31
C ALA A 110 4.23 13.77 -18.51
N LEU A 111 4.99 13.84 -19.61
CA LEU A 111 4.57 13.25 -20.88
C LEU A 111 4.55 11.73 -20.82
N GLU A 112 3.39 11.13 -21.03
CA GLU A 112 3.29 9.71 -21.38
C GLU A 112 3.63 9.50 -22.86
N LEU A 113 4.79 8.91 -23.17
CA LEU A 113 5.24 8.75 -24.55
C LEU A 113 4.52 7.58 -25.23
N ARG A 114 3.72 7.91 -26.25
CA ARG A 114 3.01 6.97 -27.15
C ARG A 114 3.61 7.00 -28.55
N ASP A 115 3.44 5.91 -29.29
CA ASP A 115 4.03 5.73 -30.63
C ASP A 115 3.37 6.61 -31.69
N GLY A 116 2.04 6.82 -31.60
CA GLY A 116 1.25 7.60 -32.55
C GLY A 116 0.92 6.88 -33.87
N ASP A 117 1.37 5.63 -34.03
CA ASP A 117 1.09 4.81 -35.21
C ASP A 117 -0.36 4.29 -35.19
N LYS A 118 -1.24 4.92 -35.97
CA LYS A 118 -2.67 4.56 -36.05
C LYS A 118 -2.91 3.12 -36.51
N SER A 119 -1.95 2.48 -37.20
CA SER A 119 -2.07 1.09 -37.64
C SER A 119 -1.85 0.07 -36.52
N ARG A 120 -1.26 0.48 -35.39
CA ARG A 120 -0.91 -0.38 -34.26
C ARG A 120 -1.52 0.15 -32.96
N TYR A 121 -2.36 -0.67 -32.31
CA TYR A 121 -3.04 -0.30 -31.06
C TYR A 121 -3.71 1.08 -31.13
N LEU A 122 -4.27 1.46 -32.28
CA LEU A 122 -4.95 2.73 -32.50
C LEU A 122 -4.07 3.97 -32.18
N GLY A 123 -2.74 3.87 -32.37
CA GLY A 123 -1.79 4.94 -32.03
C GLY A 123 -1.24 4.87 -30.61
N LYS A 124 -1.71 3.93 -29.78
CA LYS A 124 -1.37 3.84 -28.35
C LYS A 124 -0.21 2.89 -28.04
N GLY A 125 0.58 2.45 -29.02
CA GLY A 125 1.80 1.70 -28.73
C GLY A 125 2.76 2.46 -27.81
N THR A 126 3.62 1.75 -27.09
CA THR A 126 4.67 2.32 -26.22
C THR A 126 6.07 1.79 -26.60
N VAL A 127 6.26 1.35 -27.85
CA VAL A 127 7.54 0.79 -28.31
C VAL A 127 8.66 1.82 -28.20
N LYS A 128 8.40 3.10 -28.49
CA LYS A 128 9.39 4.18 -28.33
C LYS A 128 9.88 4.31 -26.89
N ALA A 129 8.96 4.30 -25.92
CA ALA A 129 9.30 4.37 -24.50
C ALA A 129 10.09 3.13 -24.04
N VAL A 130 9.66 1.94 -24.47
CA VAL A 130 10.39 0.68 -24.21
C VAL A 130 11.80 0.71 -24.81
N ASP A 131 11.94 1.25 -26.01
CA ASP A 131 13.23 1.42 -26.68
C ASP A 131 14.14 2.39 -25.93
N HIS A 132 13.62 3.52 -25.44
CA HIS A 132 14.40 4.44 -24.61
C HIS A 132 14.91 3.77 -23.32
N VAL A 133 14.10 2.94 -22.66
CA VAL A 133 14.58 2.18 -21.50
C VAL A 133 15.71 1.23 -21.90
N ASN A 134 15.50 0.43 -22.95
CA ASN A 134 16.44 -0.62 -23.35
C ASN A 134 17.74 -0.10 -23.96
N LYS A 135 17.68 1.00 -24.73
CA LYS A 135 18.80 1.52 -25.54
C LYS A 135 19.50 2.71 -24.88
N ASP A 136 18.74 3.62 -24.27
CA ASP A 136 19.27 4.90 -23.79
C ASP A 136 19.50 4.94 -22.27
N ILE A 137 18.55 4.43 -21.48
CA ILE A 137 18.60 4.48 -20.01
C ILE A 137 19.45 3.33 -19.45
N ALA A 138 19.19 2.09 -19.89
CA ALA A 138 19.77 0.89 -19.29
C ALA A 138 21.30 0.91 -19.24
N ALA A 139 21.96 1.10 -20.39
CA ALA A 139 23.42 1.07 -20.47
C ALA A 139 24.07 2.16 -19.61
N LYS A 140 23.55 3.39 -19.72
CA LYS A 140 24.07 4.56 -19.00
C LYS A 140 23.91 4.44 -17.50
N LEU A 141 22.76 3.95 -17.03
CA LEU A 141 22.50 3.77 -15.59
C LEU A 141 23.34 2.63 -14.99
N ILE A 142 23.54 1.53 -15.73
CA ILE A 142 24.41 0.42 -15.30
C ILE A 142 25.88 0.89 -15.17
N GLU A 143 26.36 1.71 -16.11
CA GLU A 143 27.73 2.24 -16.09
C GLU A 143 28.04 3.08 -14.84
N GLN A 144 27.03 3.77 -14.29
CA GLN A 144 27.19 4.58 -13.09
C GLN A 144 27.48 3.76 -11.82
N LYS A 145 27.14 2.46 -11.80
CA LYS A 145 27.33 1.56 -10.65
C LYS A 145 26.73 2.13 -9.35
N PHE A 146 25.62 2.84 -9.46
CA PHE A 146 24.89 3.31 -8.27
C PHE A 146 24.34 2.13 -7.48
N SER A 147 24.25 2.32 -6.17
CA SER A 147 23.54 1.37 -5.32
C SER A 147 22.04 1.58 -5.50
N VAL A 148 21.29 0.49 -5.64
CA VAL A 148 19.82 0.54 -5.78
C VAL A 148 19.11 1.10 -4.55
N VAL A 149 19.78 1.24 -3.40
CA VAL A 149 19.24 1.92 -2.21
C VAL A 149 19.28 3.45 -2.31
N ASP A 150 20.10 4.00 -3.22
CA ASP A 150 20.30 5.43 -3.42
C ASP A 150 19.27 5.98 -4.43
N GLN A 151 17.96 5.82 -4.13
CA GLN A 151 16.85 6.14 -5.03
C GLN A 151 16.95 7.56 -5.61
N GLU A 152 17.23 8.56 -4.77
CA GLU A 152 17.34 9.97 -5.20
C GLU A 152 18.47 10.17 -6.22
N LYS A 153 19.59 9.47 -6.04
CA LYS A 153 20.73 9.57 -6.96
C LYS A 153 20.41 8.98 -8.33
N ILE A 154 19.73 7.83 -8.35
CA ILE A 154 19.32 7.15 -9.57
C ILE A 154 18.25 7.95 -10.31
N ASP A 155 17.21 8.40 -9.61
CA ASP A 155 16.14 9.21 -10.21
C ASP A 155 16.72 10.51 -10.76
N LYS A 156 17.53 11.24 -9.98
CA LYS A 156 18.20 12.47 -10.43
C LYS A 156 19.01 12.25 -11.73
N PHE A 157 19.77 11.17 -11.80
CA PHE A 157 20.53 10.85 -13.01
C PHE A 157 19.62 10.60 -14.23
N MET A 158 18.51 9.88 -14.07
CA MET A 158 17.56 9.66 -15.16
C MET A 158 16.90 10.97 -15.62
N LEU A 159 16.57 11.86 -14.68
CA LEU A 159 16.04 13.20 -14.99
C LEU A 159 17.04 14.07 -15.75
N GLU A 160 18.31 14.07 -15.33
CA GLU A 160 19.39 14.79 -16.02
C GLU A 160 19.67 14.20 -17.42
N LEU A 161 19.54 12.88 -17.57
CA LEU A 161 19.73 12.19 -18.84
C LEU A 161 18.61 12.48 -19.84
N ASP A 162 17.37 12.62 -19.34
CA ASP A 162 16.24 13.10 -20.13
C ASP A 162 16.44 14.58 -20.51
N GLY A 163 16.72 15.42 -19.51
CA GLY A 163 17.08 16.83 -19.70
C GLY A 163 15.91 17.75 -20.05
N THR A 164 14.67 17.28 -19.98
CA THR A 164 13.47 18.09 -20.23
C THR A 164 12.62 18.23 -18.96
N GLU A 165 11.86 19.33 -18.86
CA GLU A 165 11.04 19.62 -17.67
C GLU A 165 9.91 18.59 -17.47
N ASN A 166 9.27 18.18 -18.57
CA ASN A 166 8.12 17.28 -18.57
C ASN A 166 8.46 15.84 -18.98
N LYS A 167 9.75 15.46 -18.95
CA LYS A 167 10.22 14.11 -19.30
C LYS A 167 9.87 13.71 -20.75
N SER A 168 9.79 14.69 -21.66
CA SER A 168 9.31 14.51 -23.02
C SER A 168 10.29 13.82 -23.96
N LYS A 169 11.57 13.72 -23.58
CA LYS A 169 12.57 13.03 -24.41
C LYS A 169 12.40 11.52 -24.33
N PHE A 170 12.31 10.95 -23.12
CA PHE A 170 12.15 9.50 -22.94
C PHE A 170 10.70 9.07 -22.70
N GLY A 171 9.86 9.98 -22.22
CA GLY A 171 8.57 9.69 -21.64
C GLY A 171 8.67 9.41 -20.14
N ALA A 172 7.75 9.98 -19.37
CA ALA A 172 7.59 9.71 -17.95
C ALA A 172 7.34 8.22 -17.68
N ASN A 173 6.67 7.52 -18.60
CA ASN A 173 6.45 6.07 -18.56
C ASN A 173 7.74 5.24 -18.69
N ALA A 174 8.74 5.72 -19.44
CA ALA A 174 10.05 5.05 -19.49
C ALA A 174 10.81 5.21 -18.15
N ILE A 175 10.90 6.44 -17.65
CA ILE A 175 11.64 6.79 -16.43
C ILE A 175 10.99 6.12 -15.21
N LEU A 176 9.67 6.21 -15.09
CA LEU A 176 8.94 5.70 -13.93
C LEU A 176 9.10 4.18 -13.80
N GLY A 177 9.01 3.42 -14.91
CA GLY A 177 9.17 1.97 -14.87
C GLY A 177 10.51 1.54 -14.26
N VAL A 178 11.59 2.23 -14.63
CA VAL A 178 12.92 2.00 -14.03
C VAL A 178 12.95 2.46 -12.57
N SER A 179 12.42 3.64 -12.27
CA SER A 179 12.38 4.22 -10.91
C SER A 179 11.69 3.30 -9.90
N LEU A 180 10.54 2.72 -10.27
CA LEU A 180 9.78 1.77 -9.45
C LEU A 180 10.54 0.45 -9.25
N ALA A 181 11.14 -0.10 -10.32
CA ALA A 181 11.91 -1.34 -10.25
C ALA A 181 13.18 -1.18 -9.39
N VAL A 182 13.83 -0.01 -9.43
CA VAL A 182 14.94 0.37 -8.56
C VAL A 182 14.50 0.38 -7.10
N CYS A 183 13.35 1.01 -6.78
CA CYS A 183 12.83 1.06 -5.41
C CYS A 183 12.56 -0.35 -4.84
N LYS A 184 11.97 -1.24 -5.66
CA LYS A 184 11.79 -2.66 -5.31
C LYS A 184 13.13 -3.38 -5.05
N ALA A 185 14.14 -3.13 -5.88
CA ALA A 185 15.48 -3.69 -5.69
C ALA A 185 16.17 -3.12 -4.44
N GLY A 186 15.98 -1.83 -4.14
CA GLY A 186 16.49 -1.16 -2.96
C GLY A 186 15.95 -1.76 -1.65
N ALA A 187 14.66 -2.12 -1.63
CA ALA A 187 14.05 -2.82 -0.51
C ALA A 187 14.69 -4.20 -0.26
N ALA A 188 14.86 -4.98 -1.33
CA ALA A 188 15.47 -6.31 -1.26
C ALA A 188 16.98 -6.26 -0.90
N GLU A 189 17.70 -5.25 -1.36
CA GLU A 189 19.11 -5.02 -0.99
C GLU A 189 19.24 -4.73 0.51
N LYS A 190 18.31 -3.94 1.07
CA LYS A 190 18.21 -3.69 2.52
C LYS A 190 17.67 -4.88 3.33
N GLY A 191 17.06 -5.88 2.68
CA GLY A 191 16.42 -7.00 3.35
C GLY A 191 15.14 -6.62 4.10
N VAL A 192 14.42 -5.60 3.64
CA VAL A 192 13.17 -5.10 4.26
C VAL A 192 12.00 -5.15 3.27
N PRO A 193 10.74 -5.19 3.73
CA PRO A 193 9.58 -5.00 2.86
C PRO A 193 9.61 -3.66 2.12
N LEU A 194 8.95 -3.58 0.97
CA LEU A 194 8.95 -2.37 0.13
C LEU A 194 8.39 -1.14 0.86
N TYR A 195 7.26 -1.27 1.56
CA TYR A 195 6.70 -0.16 2.35
C TYR A 195 7.71 0.42 3.35
N ARG A 196 8.55 -0.44 3.95
CA ARG A 196 9.57 -0.03 4.94
C ARG A 196 10.71 0.71 4.25
N HIS A 197 11.14 0.24 3.08
CA HIS A 197 12.13 0.96 2.27
C HIS A 197 11.62 2.35 1.87
N ILE A 198 10.36 2.45 1.44
CA ILE A 198 9.72 3.72 1.09
C ILE A 198 9.62 4.64 2.31
N ALA A 199 9.23 4.11 3.47
CA ALA A 199 9.20 4.88 4.73
C ALA A 199 10.58 5.43 5.10
N ASP A 200 11.66 4.66 4.90
CA ASP A 200 13.03 5.16 5.11
C ASP A 200 13.36 6.31 4.15
N LEU A 201 12.99 6.20 2.87
CA LEU A 201 13.22 7.24 1.86
C LEU A 201 12.44 8.52 2.18
N ALA A 202 11.23 8.39 2.72
CA ALA A 202 10.40 9.52 3.13
C ALA A 202 10.83 10.13 4.48
N GLY A 203 11.49 9.34 5.33
CA GLY A 203 11.94 9.73 6.67
C GLY A 203 10.92 9.43 7.78
N HIS A 204 10.00 8.49 7.55
CA HIS A 204 9.02 8.06 8.56
C HIS A 204 9.58 6.93 9.42
N LYS A 205 9.46 7.03 10.75
CA LYS A 205 9.88 5.96 11.68
C LYS A 205 8.78 4.91 11.80
N ASP A 206 7.57 5.35 12.11
CA ASP A 206 6.38 4.53 12.19
C ASP A 206 5.65 4.51 10.84
N VAL A 207 4.75 3.54 10.66
CA VAL A 207 3.91 3.42 9.46
C VAL A 207 2.44 3.31 9.84
N ILE A 208 1.56 3.77 8.95
CA ILE A 208 0.11 3.65 9.13
C ILE A 208 -0.52 2.99 7.92
N LEU A 209 -1.61 2.26 8.14
CA LEU A 209 -2.46 1.75 7.07
C LEU A 209 -3.46 2.83 6.63
N PRO A 210 -3.85 2.86 5.36
CA PRO A 210 -4.79 3.86 4.86
C PRO A 210 -6.25 3.47 5.05
N CYS A 211 -7.15 4.45 5.10
CA CYS A 211 -8.56 4.24 4.78
C CYS A 211 -8.71 4.09 3.24
N PRO A 212 -9.32 3.02 2.74
CA PRO A 212 -9.58 2.87 1.31
C PRO A 212 -10.77 3.72 0.85
N ALA A 213 -10.59 4.46 -0.25
CA ALA A 213 -11.65 5.14 -0.97
C ALA A 213 -12.06 4.31 -2.19
N PHE A 214 -13.19 3.61 -2.06
CA PHE A 214 -13.67 2.71 -3.10
C PHE A 214 -14.55 3.46 -4.09
N ASN A 215 -14.11 3.61 -5.34
CA ASN A 215 -14.95 4.13 -6.42
C ASN A 215 -16.04 3.09 -6.77
N VAL A 216 -17.31 3.38 -6.47
CA VAL A 216 -18.40 2.40 -6.56
C VAL A 216 -19.49 2.79 -7.56
N ILE A 217 -19.56 4.06 -7.99
CA ILE A 217 -20.36 4.51 -9.14
C ILE A 217 -19.48 5.38 -10.02
N ASN A 218 -19.46 5.08 -11.32
CA ASN A 218 -18.68 5.78 -12.33
C ASN A 218 -19.58 6.66 -13.20
N GLY A 219 -19.12 7.87 -13.48
CA GLY A 219 -19.65 8.78 -14.47
C GLY A 219 -18.54 9.39 -15.32
N GLY A 220 -18.70 10.63 -15.75
CA GLY A 220 -17.70 11.39 -16.50
C GLY A 220 -17.17 10.63 -17.71
N SER A 221 -15.86 10.74 -17.94
CA SER A 221 -15.11 10.07 -19.01
C SER A 221 -14.84 8.58 -18.74
N HIS A 222 -15.19 8.08 -17.54
CA HIS A 222 -14.98 6.68 -17.13
C HIS A 222 -16.20 5.77 -17.40
N ALA A 223 -17.32 6.33 -17.86
CA ALA A 223 -18.55 5.57 -18.11
C ALA A 223 -19.40 6.14 -19.25
N GLY A 224 -20.02 5.24 -20.03
CA GLY A 224 -20.93 5.59 -21.14
C GLY A 224 -22.35 6.03 -20.72
N ASN A 225 -22.55 6.49 -19.49
CA ASN A 225 -23.82 7.05 -19.00
C ASN A 225 -23.86 8.58 -19.20
N LYS A 226 -24.90 9.27 -18.70
CA LYS A 226 -25.00 10.74 -18.77
C LYS A 226 -24.35 11.48 -17.60
N LEU A 227 -24.20 10.82 -16.46
CA LEU A 227 -23.64 11.35 -15.22
C LEU A 227 -22.32 12.11 -15.47
N ALA A 228 -22.27 13.39 -15.14
CA ALA A 228 -21.10 14.22 -15.44
C ALA A 228 -19.93 14.00 -14.48
N MET A 229 -20.19 13.90 -13.18
CA MET A 229 -19.13 13.68 -12.18
C MET A 229 -18.54 12.28 -12.32
N GLN A 230 -17.22 12.17 -12.19
CA GLN A 230 -16.46 11.01 -12.62
C GLN A 230 -16.54 9.83 -11.65
N GLU A 231 -16.43 10.07 -10.34
CA GLU A 231 -16.35 9.01 -9.33
C GLU A 231 -17.17 9.36 -8.10
N PHE A 232 -17.92 8.38 -7.60
CA PHE A 232 -18.57 8.45 -6.30
C PHE A 232 -18.02 7.31 -5.44
N MET A 233 -17.33 7.71 -4.38
CA MET A 233 -16.54 6.83 -3.53
C MET A 233 -17.19 6.64 -2.16
N ILE A 234 -17.01 5.45 -1.59
CA ILE A 234 -17.29 5.19 -0.17
C ILE A 234 -15.98 5.02 0.59
N LEU A 235 -15.88 5.64 1.76
CA LEU A 235 -14.73 5.53 2.66
C LEU A 235 -15.21 5.03 4.03
N PRO A 236 -14.87 3.79 4.44
CA PRO A 236 -15.28 3.21 5.71
C PRO A 236 -14.41 3.72 6.87
N ILE A 237 -14.49 5.01 7.18
CA ILE A 237 -13.68 5.66 8.22
C ILE A 237 -13.96 5.16 9.64
N GLY A 238 -15.14 4.57 9.88
CA GLY A 238 -15.52 3.97 11.16
C GLY A 238 -15.07 2.51 11.35
N ALA A 239 -14.27 1.98 10.41
CA ALA A 239 -13.64 0.68 10.55
C ALA A 239 -12.47 0.73 11.53
N SER A 240 -12.30 -0.33 12.32
CA SER A 240 -11.27 -0.43 13.37
C SER A 240 -9.90 -0.80 12.79
N ASN A 241 -9.89 -1.44 11.62
CA ASN A 241 -8.70 -1.86 10.90
C ASN A 241 -8.97 -2.01 9.39
N PHE A 242 -7.92 -2.26 8.62
CA PHE A 242 -8.02 -2.37 7.17
C PHE A 242 -8.86 -3.58 6.69
N HIS A 243 -8.82 -4.71 7.41
CA HIS A 243 -9.64 -5.88 7.06
C HIS A 243 -11.14 -5.57 7.21
N GLU A 244 -11.52 -4.90 8.29
CA GLU A 244 -12.90 -4.45 8.49
C GLU A 244 -13.30 -3.42 7.42
N ALA A 245 -12.43 -2.47 7.09
CA ALA A 245 -12.66 -1.49 6.03
C ALA A 245 -12.93 -2.17 4.67
N MET A 246 -12.13 -3.18 4.31
CA MET A 246 -12.33 -3.97 3.10
C MET A 246 -13.66 -4.73 3.10
N ARG A 247 -14.04 -5.35 4.23
CA ARG A 247 -15.33 -6.05 4.36
C ARG A 247 -16.50 -5.10 4.18
N ILE A 248 -16.50 -3.97 4.92
CA ILE A 248 -17.55 -2.95 4.85
C ILE A 248 -17.69 -2.44 3.41
N GLY A 249 -16.58 -2.07 2.75
CA GLY A 249 -16.61 -1.60 1.36
C GLY A 249 -17.19 -2.63 0.39
N ALA A 250 -16.79 -3.90 0.50
CA ALA A 250 -17.30 -4.98 -0.35
C ALA A 250 -18.80 -5.28 -0.13
N GLU A 251 -19.26 -5.30 1.12
CA GLU A 251 -20.67 -5.52 1.46
C GLU A 251 -21.57 -4.39 0.95
N VAL A 252 -21.12 -3.14 1.07
CA VAL A 252 -21.84 -1.97 0.53
C VAL A 252 -21.85 -2.02 -1.00
N TYR A 253 -20.73 -2.36 -1.64
CA TYR A 253 -20.66 -2.52 -3.09
C TYR A 253 -21.64 -3.59 -3.61
N HIS A 254 -21.75 -4.74 -2.93
CA HIS A 254 -22.73 -5.77 -3.30
C HIS A 254 -24.18 -5.35 -3.06
N ASN A 255 -24.45 -4.61 -1.98
CA ASN A 255 -25.77 -4.02 -1.73
C ASN A 255 -26.13 -2.98 -2.79
N LEU A 256 -25.18 -2.13 -3.18
CA LEU A 256 -25.33 -1.16 -4.25
C LEU A 256 -25.67 -1.84 -5.58
N LYS A 257 -25.00 -2.96 -5.90
CA LYS A 257 -25.35 -3.79 -7.07
C LYS A 257 -26.83 -4.18 -7.08
N ASN A 258 -27.34 -4.62 -5.92
CA ASN A 258 -28.74 -5.04 -5.78
C ASN A 258 -29.71 -3.86 -5.88
N VAL A 259 -29.36 -2.72 -5.28
CA VAL A 259 -30.14 -1.47 -5.38
C VAL A 259 -30.25 -1.01 -6.84
N ILE A 260 -29.12 -0.94 -7.55
CA ILE A 260 -29.06 -0.56 -8.97
C ILE A 260 -29.83 -1.56 -9.82
N LYS A 261 -29.62 -2.87 -9.62
CA LYS A 261 -30.33 -3.92 -10.36
C LYS A 261 -31.84 -3.81 -10.20
N ALA A 262 -32.32 -3.52 -8.99
CA ALA A 262 -33.74 -3.40 -8.71
C ALA A 262 -34.35 -2.15 -9.37
N LYS A 263 -33.61 -1.03 -9.42
CA LYS A 263 -34.12 0.25 -9.93
C LYS A 263 -33.97 0.42 -11.45
N TYR A 264 -32.83 0.02 -12.02
CA TYR A 264 -32.48 0.26 -13.44
C TYR A 264 -32.30 -1.03 -14.25
N GLY A 265 -32.50 -2.20 -13.64
CA GLY A 265 -32.34 -3.50 -14.29
C GLY A 265 -30.91 -4.02 -14.26
N LYS A 266 -30.75 -5.28 -14.67
CA LYS A 266 -29.47 -6.01 -14.58
C LYS A 266 -28.35 -5.38 -15.41
N ASP A 267 -28.68 -4.78 -16.55
CA ASP A 267 -27.68 -4.25 -17.49
C ASP A 267 -27.00 -2.98 -16.95
N ALA A 268 -27.64 -2.29 -15.99
CA ALA A 268 -27.06 -1.18 -15.25
C ALA A 268 -26.02 -1.61 -14.20
N THR A 269 -25.83 -2.92 -13.97
CA THR A 269 -24.83 -3.45 -13.03
C THR A 269 -23.51 -3.88 -13.69
N ASN A 270 -23.34 -3.52 -14.97
CA ASN A 270 -22.02 -3.53 -15.59
C ASN A 270 -21.12 -2.48 -14.93
N VAL A 271 -19.82 -2.70 -15.02
CA VAL A 271 -18.82 -1.87 -14.35
C VAL A 271 -18.04 -1.04 -15.35
N GLY A 272 -17.64 0.17 -14.96
CA GLY A 272 -16.71 1.01 -15.71
C GLY A 272 -15.25 0.58 -15.53
N ASP A 273 -14.32 1.43 -15.99
CA ASP A 273 -12.87 1.15 -16.00
C ASP A 273 -12.33 0.77 -14.61
N GLU A 274 -12.87 1.36 -13.55
CA GLU A 274 -12.39 1.21 -12.17
C GLU A 274 -13.19 0.23 -11.32
N GLY A 275 -14.15 -0.46 -11.93
CA GLY A 275 -14.95 -1.49 -11.26
C GLY A 275 -16.22 -0.97 -10.58
N GLY A 276 -16.44 0.34 -10.50
CA GLY A 276 -17.71 0.92 -10.04
C GLY A 276 -18.83 0.73 -11.08
N PHE A 277 -20.08 0.74 -10.63
CA PHE A 277 -21.23 0.58 -11.53
C PHE A 277 -21.45 1.81 -12.40
N ALA A 278 -21.96 1.62 -13.61
CA ALA A 278 -22.27 2.69 -14.55
C ALA A 278 -23.78 2.74 -14.88
N PRO A 279 -24.67 3.01 -13.90
CA PRO A 279 -26.10 3.15 -14.17
C PRO A 279 -26.35 4.35 -15.09
N ASN A 280 -27.41 4.27 -15.90
CA ASN A 280 -27.79 5.35 -16.82
C ASN A 280 -28.54 6.46 -16.08
N ILE A 281 -27.83 7.16 -15.21
CA ILE A 281 -28.30 8.33 -14.45
C ILE A 281 -27.68 9.60 -15.01
N LEU A 282 -28.41 10.72 -14.91
CA LEU A 282 -27.94 12.05 -15.30
C LEU A 282 -27.60 12.88 -14.05
N GLU A 283 -28.52 12.90 -13.09
CA GLU A 283 -28.42 13.75 -11.90
C GLU A 283 -27.39 13.20 -10.91
N ASN A 284 -26.40 14.02 -10.55
CA ASN A 284 -25.37 13.65 -9.57
C ASN A 284 -25.98 13.33 -8.18
N ASN A 285 -27.08 14.00 -7.83
CA ASN A 285 -27.83 13.73 -6.60
C ASN A 285 -28.40 12.30 -6.56
N GLU A 286 -28.78 11.75 -7.73
CA GLU A 286 -29.30 10.39 -7.81
C GLU A 286 -28.23 9.34 -7.50
N ALA A 287 -26.96 9.59 -7.87
CA ALA A 287 -25.84 8.74 -7.48
C ALA A 287 -25.66 8.72 -5.95
N LEU A 288 -25.74 9.88 -5.30
CA LEU A 288 -25.63 10.01 -3.84
C LEU A 288 -26.78 9.31 -3.11
N GLU A 289 -28.01 9.39 -3.63
CA GLU A 289 -29.16 8.65 -3.08
C GLU A 289 -29.00 7.13 -3.20
N LEU A 290 -28.46 6.63 -4.32
CA LEU A 290 -28.16 5.20 -4.49
C LEU A 290 -27.13 4.73 -3.46
N LEU A 291 -26.06 5.52 -3.23
CA LEU A 291 -25.06 5.22 -2.21
C LEU A 291 -25.64 5.21 -0.81
N LYS A 292 -26.41 6.24 -0.45
CA LYS A 292 -27.09 6.31 0.85
C LYS A 292 -27.95 5.07 1.10
N SER A 293 -28.78 4.69 0.12
CA SER A 293 -29.62 3.49 0.23
C SER A 293 -28.79 2.20 0.36
N ALA A 294 -27.68 2.09 -0.37
CA ALA A 294 -26.79 0.93 -0.29
C ALA A 294 -26.09 0.81 1.06
N ILE A 295 -25.60 1.94 1.60
CA ILE A 295 -24.95 2.04 2.91
C ILE A 295 -25.94 1.65 4.03
N GLU A 296 -27.16 2.17 3.98
CA GLU A 296 -28.22 1.84 4.94
C GLU A 296 -28.58 0.35 4.89
N LYS A 297 -28.75 -0.22 3.69
CA LYS A 297 -29.05 -1.65 3.51
C LYS A 297 -27.92 -2.57 3.96
N ALA A 298 -26.67 -2.13 3.84
CA ALA A 298 -25.53 -2.86 4.34
C ALA A 298 -25.37 -2.77 5.88
N GLY A 299 -26.10 -1.87 6.55
CA GLY A 299 -26.03 -1.70 8.00
C GLY A 299 -24.86 -0.87 8.50
N TYR A 300 -24.32 0.03 7.66
CA TYR A 300 -23.14 0.85 7.99
C TYR A 300 -23.35 2.38 7.90
N PRO A 301 -24.51 2.96 8.28
CA PRO A 301 -24.77 4.40 8.13
C PRO A 301 -23.78 5.27 8.90
N ASP A 302 -23.30 4.80 10.05
CA ASP A 302 -22.41 5.58 10.94
C ASP A 302 -20.91 5.30 10.70
N LYS A 303 -20.56 4.39 9.79
CA LYS A 303 -19.17 3.98 9.53
C LYS A 303 -18.60 4.52 8.22
N ILE A 304 -19.41 5.10 7.35
CA ILE A 304 -19.04 5.45 5.99
C ILE A 304 -19.28 6.94 5.73
N ILE A 305 -18.28 7.59 5.14
CA ILE A 305 -18.42 8.87 4.46
C ILE A 305 -18.34 8.67 2.94
N ILE A 306 -18.78 9.68 2.20
CA ILE A 306 -18.71 9.71 0.74
C ILE A 306 -17.57 10.63 0.30
N GLY A 307 -16.80 10.16 -0.68
CA GLY A 307 -15.87 10.96 -1.45
C GLY A 307 -16.40 11.14 -2.88
N MET A 308 -16.03 12.22 -3.54
CA MET A 308 -16.37 12.47 -4.94
C MET A 308 -15.12 12.88 -5.70
N ASP A 309 -14.91 12.33 -6.89
CA ASP A 309 -14.06 12.96 -7.90
C ASP A 309 -14.96 13.50 -9.00
N VAL A 310 -14.94 14.82 -9.13
CA VAL A 310 -15.76 15.53 -10.10
C VAL A 310 -15.10 15.52 -11.47
N ALA A 311 -13.76 15.61 -11.54
CA ALA A 311 -12.98 15.85 -12.76
C ALA A 311 -13.54 17.03 -13.59
N ALA A 312 -13.75 18.19 -12.97
CA ALA A 312 -14.50 19.29 -13.58
C ALA A 312 -13.87 19.88 -14.86
N SER A 313 -12.56 19.70 -15.04
CA SER A 313 -11.84 20.08 -16.27
C SER A 313 -12.45 19.42 -17.52
N GLU A 314 -12.97 18.19 -17.41
CA GLU A 314 -13.54 17.43 -18.54
C GLU A 314 -14.83 18.06 -19.10
N PHE A 315 -15.51 18.87 -18.29
CA PHE A 315 -16.74 19.56 -18.68
C PHE A 315 -16.68 21.07 -18.50
N TYR A 316 -15.48 21.62 -18.35
CA TYR A 316 -15.25 23.05 -18.37
C TYR A 316 -15.28 23.58 -19.80
N LYS A 317 -16.20 24.50 -20.07
CA LYS A 317 -16.43 25.08 -21.40
C LYS A 317 -16.68 26.58 -21.28
N ALA A 318 -15.85 27.36 -21.96
CA ALA A 318 -16.00 28.81 -22.11
C ALA A 318 -16.22 29.56 -20.76
N GLY A 319 -15.43 29.22 -19.73
CA GLY A 319 -15.52 29.88 -18.41
C GLY A 319 -16.64 29.36 -17.50
N LYS A 320 -17.31 28.27 -17.90
CA LYS A 320 -18.45 27.66 -17.20
C LYS A 320 -18.35 26.13 -17.24
N TYR A 321 -19.31 25.44 -16.64
CA TYR A 321 -19.33 23.99 -16.46
C TYR A 321 -20.60 23.37 -17.05
N ASP A 322 -20.45 22.29 -17.81
CA ASP A 322 -21.53 21.56 -18.48
C ASP A 322 -21.83 20.20 -17.81
N LEU A 323 -22.80 20.17 -16.90
CA LEU A 323 -23.18 18.93 -16.19
C LEU A 323 -23.89 17.87 -17.05
N ASP A 324 -24.01 18.07 -18.37
CA ASP A 324 -24.52 17.09 -19.32
C ASP A 324 -23.63 17.06 -20.58
N PHE A 325 -22.30 17.25 -20.42
CA PHE A 325 -21.32 17.37 -21.50
C PHE A 325 -21.24 16.20 -22.49
N LYS A 326 -21.79 15.04 -22.12
CA LYS A 326 -21.89 13.84 -22.96
C LYS A 326 -23.10 13.85 -23.90
N SER A 327 -24.05 14.75 -23.68
CA SER A 327 -25.14 15.05 -24.59
C SER A 327 -24.72 16.15 -25.58
N PRO A 328 -25.44 16.34 -26.71
CA PRO A 328 -25.17 17.45 -27.63
C PRO A 328 -25.00 18.79 -26.91
N ASP A 329 -24.08 19.61 -27.42
CA ASP A 329 -23.65 20.87 -26.80
C ASP A 329 -24.81 21.87 -26.68
N ASP A 330 -25.02 22.40 -25.48
CA ASP A 330 -26.01 23.45 -25.21
C ASP A 330 -25.45 24.47 -24.20
N PRO A 331 -24.95 25.63 -24.66
CA PRO A 331 -24.42 26.66 -23.76
C PRO A 331 -25.43 27.25 -22.77
N ALA A 332 -26.74 27.08 -23.00
CA ALA A 332 -27.79 27.61 -22.11
C ALA A 332 -27.87 26.86 -20.77
N ARG A 333 -27.44 25.58 -20.72
CA ARG A 333 -27.39 24.79 -19.48
C ARG A 333 -26.09 24.95 -18.69
N TYR A 334 -25.12 25.71 -19.19
CA TYR A 334 -23.83 25.86 -18.51
C TYR A 334 -23.98 26.70 -17.24
N ILE A 335 -23.39 26.19 -16.16
CA ILE A 335 -23.40 26.84 -14.85
C ILE A 335 -22.04 27.46 -14.52
N THR A 336 -22.02 28.53 -13.73
CA THR A 336 -20.78 29.17 -13.30
C THR A 336 -20.09 28.37 -12.19
N GLY A 337 -18.81 28.65 -11.92
CA GLY A 337 -18.11 28.09 -10.77
C GLY A 337 -18.81 28.37 -9.43
N ASP A 338 -19.45 29.52 -9.29
CA ASP A 338 -20.25 29.85 -8.10
C ASP A 338 -21.47 28.94 -7.95
N GLN A 339 -22.23 28.73 -9.03
CA GLN A 339 -23.39 27.84 -9.03
C GLN A 339 -22.99 26.38 -8.79
N LEU A 340 -21.85 25.96 -9.33
CA LEU A 340 -21.29 24.63 -9.12
C LEU A 340 -20.82 24.44 -7.67
N GLY A 341 -20.16 25.45 -7.08
CA GLY A 341 -19.81 25.47 -5.66
C GLY A 341 -21.03 25.42 -4.74
N ASP A 342 -22.12 26.12 -5.09
CA ASP A 342 -23.40 26.03 -4.37
C ASP A 342 -24.02 24.64 -4.44
N LEU A 343 -23.92 23.98 -5.61
CA LEU A 343 -24.36 22.59 -5.78
C LEU A 343 -23.57 21.65 -4.85
N TYR A 344 -22.24 21.76 -4.78
CA TYR A 344 -21.44 20.95 -3.87
C TYR A 344 -21.79 21.17 -2.40
N LYS A 345 -22.00 22.42 -1.98
CA LYS A 345 -22.46 22.72 -0.61
C LYS A 345 -23.81 22.08 -0.32
N SER A 346 -24.70 21.96 -1.31
CA SER A 346 -25.95 21.24 -1.16
C SER A 346 -25.74 19.73 -0.94
N PHE A 347 -24.76 19.13 -1.61
CA PHE A 347 -24.39 17.72 -1.41
C PHE A 347 -23.77 17.48 -0.04
N ILE A 348 -22.85 18.34 0.40
CA ILE A 348 -22.23 18.28 1.74
C ILE A 348 -23.29 18.39 2.84
N LYS A 349 -24.34 19.20 2.62
CA LYS A 349 -25.46 19.33 3.57
C LYS A 349 -26.41 18.13 3.55
N GLY A 350 -26.65 17.54 2.39
CA GLY A 350 -27.64 16.46 2.20
C GLY A 350 -27.11 15.05 2.47
N TYR A 351 -25.80 14.84 2.34
CA TYR A 351 -25.14 13.54 2.35
C TYR A 351 -23.85 13.60 3.17
N PRO A 352 -23.31 12.46 3.65
CA PRO A 352 -22.04 12.42 4.39
C PRO A 352 -20.82 12.62 3.46
N VAL A 353 -20.87 13.59 2.55
CA VAL A 353 -19.74 13.94 1.66
C VAL A 353 -18.70 14.70 2.48
N GLN A 354 -17.49 14.15 2.51
CA GLN A 354 -16.37 14.68 3.33
C GLN A 354 -15.07 14.81 2.53
N SER A 355 -15.07 14.45 1.24
CA SER A 355 -13.95 14.67 0.33
C SER A 355 -14.47 14.98 -1.07
N ILE A 356 -14.02 16.08 -1.68
CA ILE A 356 -14.32 16.40 -3.08
C ILE A 356 -13.00 16.69 -3.81
N GLU A 357 -12.74 15.92 -4.84
CA GLU A 357 -11.60 16.04 -5.75
C GLU A 357 -12.00 16.76 -7.03
N ASP A 358 -11.11 17.62 -7.52
CA ASP A 358 -11.27 18.42 -8.74
C ASP A 358 -12.65 19.07 -8.93
N PRO A 359 -13.16 19.83 -7.93
CA PRO A 359 -14.44 20.51 -8.03
C PRO A 359 -14.52 21.57 -9.14
N PHE A 360 -13.37 22.04 -9.64
CA PHE A 360 -13.29 23.07 -10.68
C PHE A 360 -12.18 22.73 -11.67
N ASP A 361 -12.16 23.44 -12.79
CA ASP A 361 -11.13 23.30 -13.82
C ASP A 361 -9.72 23.49 -13.22
N GLN A 362 -8.75 22.78 -13.79
CA GLN A 362 -7.34 22.77 -13.37
C GLN A 362 -6.67 24.15 -13.33
N ASP A 363 -7.23 25.17 -13.99
CA ASP A 363 -6.75 26.56 -13.97
C ASP A 363 -7.76 27.57 -13.40
N ASP A 364 -8.94 27.15 -12.93
CA ASP A 364 -9.94 28.03 -12.28
C ASP A 364 -9.60 28.29 -10.79
N TRP A 365 -8.38 28.77 -10.55
CA TRP A 365 -7.81 29.01 -9.22
C TRP A 365 -8.71 29.84 -8.29
N ALA A 366 -9.53 30.74 -8.84
CA ALA A 366 -10.43 31.59 -8.08
C ALA A 366 -11.60 30.79 -7.49
N ALA A 367 -12.22 29.92 -8.30
CA ALA A 367 -13.29 29.04 -7.83
C ALA A 367 -12.78 28.06 -6.76
N TRP A 368 -11.62 27.43 -6.99
CA TRP A 368 -10.94 26.58 -6.01
C TRP A 368 -10.75 27.27 -4.65
N SER A 369 -10.09 28.44 -4.66
CA SER A 369 -9.77 29.17 -3.43
C SER A 369 -11.04 29.62 -2.69
N LYS A 370 -12.05 30.08 -3.43
CA LYS A 370 -13.34 30.51 -2.87
C LYS A 370 -14.09 29.35 -2.23
N PHE A 371 -14.13 28.20 -2.89
CA PHE A 371 -14.83 27.02 -2.40
C PHE A 371 -14.13 26.41 -1.18
N THR A 372 -12.81 26.22 -1.24
CA THR A 372 -12.01 25.69 -0.13
C THR A 372 -12.11 26.57 1.12
N ALA A 373 -12.22 27.89 0.96
CA ALA A 373 -12.45 28.80 2.08
C ALA A 373 -13.87 28.71 2.70
N ALA A 374 -14.83 28.14 1.97
CA ALA A 374 -16.24 28.11 2.35
C ALA A 374 -16.72 26.76 2.91
N VAL A 375 -15.87 25.73 2.93
CA VAL A 375 -16.21 24.37 3.38
C VAL A 375 -15.20 23.84 4.38
N ASP A 376 -15.65 22.96 5.27
CA ASP A 376 -14.82 22.27 6.27
C ASP A 376 -14.77 20.77 5.97
N ILE A 377 -14.38 20.46 4.72
CA ILE A 377 -14.19 19.09 4.23
C ILE A 377 -12.82 18.98 3.54
N GLN A 378 -12.43 17.76 3.17
CA GLN A 378 -11.27 17.57 2.31
C GLN A 378 -11.57 18.04 0.88
N VAL A 379 -10.71 18.90 0.34
CA VAL A 379 -10.70 19.33 -1.06
C VAL A 379 -9.40 18.86 -1.69
N VAL A 380 -9.49 17.95 -2.65
CA VAL A 380 -8.33 17.25 -3.23
C VAL A 380 -7.98 17.87 -4.58
N GLY A 381 -6.72 18.25 -4.76
CA GLY A 381 -6.20 18.67 -6.07
C GLY A 381 -5.56 17.49 -6.80
N ASP A 382 -6.12 17.10 -7.94
CA ASP A 382 -5.58 16.12 -8.88
C ASP A 382 -5.04 16.82 -10.14
N ASP A 383 -5.88 17.13 -11.13
CA ASP A 383 -5.46 17.86 -12.35
C ASP A 383 -4.95 19.27 -12.02
N LEU A 384 -5.45 19.87 -10.93
CA LEU A 384 -4.94 21.14 -10.40
C LEU A 384 -3.44 21.06 -10.08
N THR A 385 -2.99 19.94 -9.51
CA THR A 385 -1.64 19.83 -8.93
C THR A 385 -0.72 18.88 -9.70
N VAL A 386 -1.26 17.91 -10.42
CA VAL A 386 -0.60 16.88 -11.24
C VAL A 386 0.63 16.26 -10.57
N THR A 387 0.57 16.07 -9.26
CA THR A 387 1.72 15.60 -8.44
C THR A 387 3.00 16.45 -8.66
N ASN A 388 2.88 17.70 -9.11
CA ASN A 388 3.97 18.58 -9.50
C ASN A 388 4.27 19.60 -8.39
N PRO A 389 5.48 19.60 -7.81
CA PRO A 389 5.84 20.52 -6.73
C PRO A 389 5.58 22.00 -7.02
N LYS A 390 5.73 22.46 -8.27
CA LYS A 390 5.48 23.87 -8.64
C LYS A 390 4.00 24.23 -8.51
N ARG A 391 3.11 23.36 -9.00
CA ARG A 391 1.65 23.58 -8.91
C ARG A 391 1.15 23.37 -7.50
N ILE A 392 1.69 22.40 -6.76
CA ILE A 392 1.41 22.23 -5.33
C ILE A 392 1.76 23.51 -4.56
N GLN A 393 2.94 24.08 -4.78
CA GLN A 393 3.36 25.32 -4.13
C GLN A 393 2.40 26.48 -4.45
N GLN A 394 2.02 26.64 -5.71
CA GLN A 394 1.03 27.64 -6.12
C GLN A 394 -0.33 27.43 -5.46
N ALA A 395 -0.78 26.17 -5.37
CA ALA A 395 -2.05 25.81 -4.76
C ALA A 395 -2.05 26.04 -3.24
N VAL A 396 -0.92 25.81 -2.56
CA VAL A 396 -0.69 26.18 -1.15
C VAL A 396 -0.79 27.69 -0.98
N GLU A 397 -0.09 28.48 -1.79
CA GLU A 397 -0.08 29.95 -1.71
C GLU A 397 -1.48 30.55 -1.90
N LYS A 398 -2.25 29.95 -2.81
CA LYS A 398 -3.63 30.38 -3.11
C LYS A 398 -4.67 29.80 -2.14
N LYS A 399 -4.28 28.84 -1.28
CA LYS A 399 -5.21 28.05 -0.46
C LYS A 399 -6.31 27.40 -1.31
N ALA A 400 -5.92 26.89 -2.47
CA ALA A 400 -6.82 26.37 -3.48
C ALA A 400 -7.44 25.03 -3.08
N CYS A 401 -6.69 24.18 -2.40
CA CYS A 401 -7.15 22.88 -1.87
C CYS A 401 -6.41 22.56 -0.55
N ASN A 402 -6.73 21.42 0.08
CA ASN A 402 -6.12 21.00 1.35
C ASN A 402 -5.71 19.52 1.36
N CYS A 403 -5.74 18.86 0.21
CA CYS A 403 -5.25 17.50 0.01
C CYS A 403 -4.66 17.35 -1.39
N LEU A 404 -3.56 16.60 -1.49
CA LEU A 404 -2.93 16.23 -2.77
C LEU A 404 -3.43 14.86 -3.21
N LEU A 405 -3.87 14.72 -4.46
CA LEU A 405 -3.91 13.41 -5.08
C LEU A 405 -2.52 13.04 -5.63
N LEU A 406 -1.94 11.94 -5.15
CA LEU A 406 -0.59 11.53 -5.53
C LEU A 406 -0.65 10.38 -6.54
N LYS A 407 -0.34 10.70 -7.79
CA LYS A 407 -0.21 9.75 -8.90
C LYS A 407 1.24 9.76 -9.40
N VAL A 408 1.97 8.69 -9.11
CA VAL A 408 3.42 8.62 -9.39
C VAL A 408 3.77 8.82 -10.88
N ASN A 409 2.86 8.49 -11.80
CA ASN A 409 3.09 8.65 -13.24
C ASN A 409 2.84 10.07 -13.75
N GLN A 410 2.10 10.91 -13.01
CA GLN A 410 1.94 12.34 -13.35
C GLN A 410 3.26 13.11 -13.21
N ILE A 411 4.13 12.68 -12.28
CA ILE A 411 5.44 13.30 -12.09
C ILE A 411 6.59 12.45 -12.66
N GLY A 412 6.48 11.12 -12.68
CA GLY A 412 7.36 10.23 -13.43
C GLY A 412 8.58 9.65 -12.68
N SER A 413 8.72 9.88 -11.37
CA SER A 413 9.72 9.20 -10.54
C SER A 413 9.27 9.04 -9.08
N VAL A 414 9.80 8.03 -8.40
CA VAL A 414 9.54 7.78 -6.96
C VAL A 414 10.03 8.96 -6.12
N THR A 415 11.24 9.47 -6.39
CA THR A 415 11.83 10.57 -5.62
C THR A 415 10.99 11.85 -5.72
N GLU A 416 10.55 12.25 -6.92
CA GLU A 416 9.71 13.44 -7.07
C GLU A 416 8.33 13.24 -6.44
N SER A 417 7.77 12.03 -6.49
CA SER A 417 6.50 11.68 -5.82
C SER A 417 6.61 11.82 -4.30
N ILE A 418 7.70 11.31 -3.69
CA ILE A 418 7.97 11.48 -2.25
C ILE A 418 8.13 12.97 -1.91
N LYS A 419 8.83 13.74 -2.75
CA LYS A 419 8.99 15.19 -2.55
C LYS A 419 7.65 15.94 -2.62
N ALA A 420 6.78 15.58 -3.56
CA ALA A 420 5.43 16.13 -3.65
C ALA A 420 4.58 15.82 -2.40
N CYS A 421 4.61 14.57 -1.94
CA CYS A 421 3.96 14.15 -0.69
C CYS A 421 4.43 14.98 0.50
N LYS A 422 5.76 15.10 0.68
CA LYS A 422 6.35 15.84 1.79
C LYS A 422 6.03 17.32 1.72
N LEU A 423 6.01 17.92 0.53
CA LEU A 423 5.62 19.31 0.35
C LEU A 423 4.17 19.53 0.82
N ALA A 424 3.24 18.68 0.39
CA ALA A 424 1.84 18.75 0.82
C ALA A 424 1.72 18.58 2.36
N GLN A 425 2.29 17.50 2.92
CA GLN A 425 2.24 17.23 4.37
C GLN A 425 2.87 18.37 5.20
N SER A 426 3.98 18.95 4.74
CA SER A 426 4.64 20.07 5.45
C SER A 426 3.81 21.36 5.47
N ASN A 427 2.84 21.49 4.55
CA ASN A 427 1.87 22.58 4.51
C ASN A 427 0.54 22.22 5.18
N GLY A 428 0.49 21.12 5.93
CA GLY A 428 -0.69 20.67 6.67
C GLY A 428 -1.76 20.02 5.79
N TRP A 429 -1.43 19.64 4.55
CA TRP A 429 -2.38 18.96 3.67
C TRP A 429 -2.42 17.46 3.92
N GLY A 430 -3.59 16.86 3.63
CA GLY A 430 -3.71 15.43 3.39
C GLY A 430 -3.01 15.01 2.09
N VAL A 431 -2.76 13.70 1.95
CA VAL A 431 -2.31 13.12 0.68
C VAL A 431 -3.10 11.84 0.45
N MET A 432 -3.77 11.73 -0.69
CA MET A 432 -4.43 10.51 -1.13
C MET A 432 -3.63 9.88 -2.26
N VAL A 433 -2.99 8.74 -1.97
CA VAL A 433 -2.30 7.96 -3.01
C VAL A 433 -3.35 7.41 -3.97
N SER A 434 -3.08 7.50 -5.26
CA SER A 434 -4.07 7.14 -6.28
C SER A 434 -3.51 6.18 -7.32
N HIS A 435 -4.40 5.31 -7.79
CA HIS A 435 -4.23 4.59 -9.05
C HIS A 435 -4.43 5.50 -10.28
N ARG A 436 -4.44 4.91 -11.47
CA ARG A 436 -5.02 5.48 -12.70
C ARG A 436 -6.14 4.57 -13.23
N SER A 437 -6.99 5.10 -14.11
CA SER A 437 -8.05 4.32 -14.74
C SER A 437 -7.52 3.16 -15.62
N GLY A 438 -6.38 3.32 -16.29
CA GLY A 438 -5.59 2.21 -16.86
C GLY A 438 -4.55 1.71 -15.85
N GLU A 439 -4.87 0.64 -15.12
CA GLU A 439 -3.95 0.02 -14.15
C GLU A 439 -3.40 -1.31 -14.64
N THR A 440 -2.46 -1.87 -13.89
CA THR A 440 -1.83 -3.16 -14.11
C THR A 440 -1.98 -4.03 -12.85
N GLU A 441 -1.45 -5.25 -12.88
CA GLU A 441 -1.33 -6.11 -11.70
C GLU A 441 -0.28 -5.63 -10.67
N ASP A 442 0.50 -4.58 -10.99
CA ASP A 442 1.49 -4.03 -10.07
C ASP A 442 0.82 -3.55 -8.77
N THR A 443 1.50 -3.66 -7.64
CA THR A 443 0.95 -3.31 -6.32
C THR A 443 1.74 -2.21 -5.62
N PHE A 444 2.66 -1.54 -6.32
CA PHE A 444 3.58 -0.55 -5.74
C PHE A 444 2.87 0.50 -4.88
N ILE A 445 1.72 1.03 -5.33
CA ILE A 445 1.02 2.09 -4.62
C ILE A 445 0.43 1.64 -3.26
N ALA A 446 0.22 0.33 -3.05
CA ALA A 446 -0.16 -0.21 -1.75
C ALA A 446 0.99 -0.11 -0.72
N ASP A 447 2.21 -0.43 -1.14
CA ASP A 447 3.40 -0.22 -0.31
C ASP A 447 3.73 1.27 -0.18
N LEU A 448 3.48 2.07 -1.22
CA LEU A 448 3.72 3.52 -1.23
C LEU A 448 2.88 4.24 -0.19
N VAL A 449 1.56 3.99 -0.14
CA VAL A 449 0.66 4.68 0.80
C VAL A 449 1.02 4.38 2.26
N VAL A 450 1.40 3.13 2.55
CA VAL A 450 1.87 2.72 3.88
C VAL A 450 3.20 3.37 4.20
N GLY A 451 4.15 3.34 3.25
CA GLY A 451 5.47 3.93 3.43
C GLY A 451 5.45 5.45 3.61
N LEU A 452 4.58 6.15 2.88
CA LEU A 452 4.39 7.60 2.95
C LEU A 452 3.49 8.06 4.11
N CYS A 453 2.89 7.12 4.83
CA CYS A 453 2.02 7.40 5.97
C CYS A 453 0.91 8.41 5.66
N THR A 454 0.26 8.27 4.50
CA THR A 454 -0.70 9.29 4.06
C THR A 454 -2.12 9.09 4.61
N GLY A 455 -2.42 7.87 5.10
CA GLY A 455 -3.68 7.54 5.76
C GLY A 455 -4.88 7.33 4.83
N GLN A 456 -4.72 7.45 3.51
CA GLN A 456 -5.81 7.27 2.55
C GLN A 456 -5.31 6.89 1.15
N ILE A 457 -6.04 5.99 0.49
CA ILE A 457 -5.75 5.51 -0.87
C ILE A 457 -7.05 5.39 -1.68
N LYS A 458 -7.08 5.91 -2.91
CA LYS A 458 -8.09 5.53 -3.91
C LYS A 458 -7.47 4.60 -4.93
N THR A 459 -7.95 3.36 -5.00
CA THR A 459 -7.43 2.38 -5.96
C THR A 459 -8.53 1.54 -6.61
N GLY A 460 -9.74 2.11 -6.70
CA GLY A 460 -10.89 1.58 -7.44
C GLY A 460 -11.91 0.85 -6.57
N ALA A 461 -12.91 0.25 -7.19
CA ALA A 461 -13.89 -0.58 -6.50
C ALA A 461 -13.24 -1.82 -5.85
N PRO A 462 -13.92 -2.49 -4.91
CA PRO A 462 -13.61 -3.88 -4.55
C PRO A 462 -14.02 -4.86 -5.67
N CYS A 463 -13.67 -4.53 -6.92
CA CYS A 463 -13.98 -5.25 -8.14
C CYS A 463 -12.87 -4.99 -9.18
N ARG A 464 -12.63 -5.97 -10.05
CA ARG A 464 -11.53 -6.02 -11.03
C ARG A 464 -10.14 -6.15 -10.37
N SER A 465 -9.33 -7.07 -10.88
CA SER A 465 -8.15 -7.55 -10.15
C SER A 465 -6.98 -6.57 -10.14
N GLU A 466 -6.90 -5.65 -11.09
CA GLU A 466 -5.92 -4.55 -11.06
C GLU A 466 -6.17 -3.60 -9.87
N ARG A 467 -7.40 -3.55 -9.35
CA ARG A 467 -7.80 -2.80 -8.14
C ARG A 467 -7.56 -3.65 -6.91
N LEU A 468 -8.14 -4.86 -6.90
CA LEU A 468 -8.02 -5.82 -5.80
C LEU A 468 -6.57 -6.23 -5.54
N ALA A 469 -5.66 -6.18 -6.52
CA ALA A 469 -4.25 -6.45 -6.31
C ALA A 469 -3.65 -5.54 -5.22
N LYS A 470 -4.00 -4.25 -5.23
CA LYS A 470 -3.50 -3.25 -4.26
C LYS A 470 -4.18 -3.45 -2.90
N TYR A 471 -5.49 -3.62 -2.89
CA TYR A 471 -6.23 -3.88 -1.66
C TYR A 471 -5.79 -5.18 -0.97
N ASN A 472 -5.60 -6.25 -1.73
CA ASN A 472 -5.08 -7.52 -1.21
C ASN A 472 -3.63 -7.37 -0.74
N GLN A 473 -2.82 -6.53 -1.39
CA GLN A 473 -1.48 -6.21 -0.89
C GLN A 473 -1.56 -5.50 0.46
N LEU A 474 -2.43 -4.50 0.62
CA LEU A 474 -2.64 -3.83 1.91
C LEU A 474 -3.07 -4.81 3.00
N MET A 475 -3.97 -5.76 2.72
CA MET A 475 -4.32 -6.84 3.66
C MET A 475 -3.11 -7.71 4.04
N ARG A 476 -2.20 -8.01 3.11
CA ARG A 476 -0.95 -8.73 3.44
C ARG A 476 -0.03 -7.90 4.32
N LEU A 477 0.05 -6.59 4.08
CA LEU A 477 0.90 -5.69 4.85
C LEU A 477 0.42 -5.56 6.30
N VAL A 478 -0.88 -5.60 6.56
CA VAL A 478 -1.45 -5.61 7.92
C VAL A 478 -0.73 -6.63 8.80
N ILE A 479 -0.68 -7.89 8.37
CA ILE A 479 -0.08 -9.03 9.09
C ILE A 479 1.42 -8.82 9.38
N MET A 480 2.10 -7.98 8.61
CA MET A 480 3.55 -7.74 8.70
C MET A 480 3.93 -6.49 9.50
N THR A 481 2.96 -5.75 10.05
CA THR A 481 3.20 -4.58 10.91
C THR A 481 3.10 -4.97 12.39
N PRO A 482 3.79 -4.27 13.31
CA PRO A 482 3.66 -4.52 14.76
C PRO A 482 2.21 -4.44 15.26
N THR A 483 1.37 -3.62 14.62
CA THR A 483 -0.08 -3.53 14.86
C THR A 483 -0.84 -4.79 14.43
N GLY A 484 -0.46 -5.46 13.33
CA GLY A 484 -1.13 -6.67 12.85
C GLY A 484 -0.88 -7.93 13.68
N ILE A 485 0.23 -8.00 14.42
CA ILE A 485 0.45 -9.10 15.38
C ILE A 485 -0.63 -9.07 16.48
N ASN A 486 -1.09 -7.88 16.90
CA ASN A 486 -2.20 -7.76 17.84
C ASN A 486 -3.56 -8.07 17.20
N GLU A 487 -3.73 -7.84 15.89
CA GLU A 487 -4.98 -8.19 15.18
C GLU A 487 -5.17 -9.71 15.03
N LEU A 488 -4.08 -10.49 14.88
CA LEU A 488 -4.13 -11.96 14.91
C LEU A 488 -4.51 -12.53 16.29
N LEU A 489 -4.46 -11.71 17.35
CA LEU A 489 -4.80 -12.09 18.72
C LEU A 489 -6.26 -11.74 19.07
N HIS A 490 -7.07 -11.26 18.11
CA HIS A 490 -8.49 -11.00 18.33
C HIS A 490 -9.26 -12.33 18.48
N PRO A 491 -10.17 -12.48 19.47
CA PRO A 491 -10.81 -13.76 19.80
C PRO A 491 -11.69 -14.38 18.69
N ASP A 492 -12.01 -13.62 17.64
CA ASP A 492 -12.83 -14.08 16.51
C ASP A 492 -12.02 -14.56 15.30
N SER A 493 -10.69 -14.37 15.29
CA SER A 493 -9.83 -14.88 14.23
C SER A 493 -9.23 -16.22 14.64
N VAL A 494 -9.68 -17.29 13.97
CA VAL A 494 -9.03 -18.60 13.76
C VAL A 494 -8.12 -19.10 14.89
N ASN A 495 -8.55 -20.20 15.52
CA ASN A 495 -7.84 -20.99 16.54
C ASN A 495 -6.30 -20.88 16.42
N ILE A 496 -5.73 -19.95 17.18
CA ILE A 496 -4.31 -19.53 17.15
C ILE A 496 -3.35 -20.71 17.27
N LEU A 497 -3.77 -21.79 17.94
CA LEU A 497 -3.03 -23.05 18.05
C LEU A 497 -2.75 -23.69 16.69
N GLU A 498 -3.72 -23.70 15.78
CA GLU A 498 -3.61 -24.35 14.48
C GLU A 498 -2.72 -23.55 13.51
N CYS A 499 -2.77 -22.21 13.59
CA CYS A 499 -1.86 -21.33 12.84
C CYS A 499 -0.42 -21.39 13.39
N LEU A 500 -0.24 -21.42 14.70
CA LEU A 500 1.08 -21.54 15.32
C LEU A 500 1.71 -22.92 15.08
N GLU A 501 0.92 -23.99 15.06
CA GLU A 501 1.39 -25.33 14.69
C GLU A 501 1.80 -25.40 13.22
N ASN A 502 1.05 -24.77 12.32
CA ASN A 502 1.43 -24.68 10.91
C ASN A 502 2.69 -23.82 10.70
N PHE A 503 2.83 -22.70 11.43
CA PHE A 503 4.02 -21.85 11.39
C PHE A 503 5.25 -22.58 11.96
N ALA A 504 5.08 -23.34 13.04
CA ALA A 504 6.12 -24.18 13.62
C ALA A 504 6.51 -25.36 12.72
N ASN A 505 5.56 -25.93 11.96
CA ASN A 505 5.83 -26.97 10.98
C ASN A 505 6.58 -26.43 9.74
N VAL A 506 6.29 -25.20 9.31
CA VAL A 506 7.05 -24.52 8.24
C VAL A 506 8.47 -24.17 8.71
N LEU A 507 8.65 -23.76 9.96
CA LEU A 507 9.97 -23.47 10.53
C LEU A 507 10.81 -24.73 10.83
N LYS A 508 10.17 -25.87 11.12
CA LYS A 508 10.85 -27.18 11.28
C LYS A 508 11.58 -27.63 10.01
N ILE A 509 11.22 -27.14 8.83
CA ILE A 509 11.83 -27.55 7.56
C ILE A 509 13.18 -26.87 7.32
N ASN A 510 13.48 -25.72 7.98
CA ASN A 510 14.59 -24.87 7.54
C ASN A 510 15.72 -24.55 8.54
N ASN A 511 15.67 -24.97 9.81
CA ASN A 511 16.86 -25.13 10.67
C ASN A 511 16.42 -25.51 12.08
N GLN A 512 16.78 -26.73 12.50
CA GLN A 512 16.74 -27.09 13.92
C GLN A 512 17.76 -26.23 14.68
N TYR A 513 17.40 -25.80 15.90
CA TYR A 513 18.24 -25.28 17.00
C TYR A 513 18.14 -23.81 17.46
N LEU A 514 17.30 -22.93 16.90
CA LEU A 514 17.30 -21.51 17.37
C LEU A 514 15.99 -20.94 17.94
N ILE A 515 14.90 -21.72 18.02
CA ILE A 515 13.60 -21.21 18.48
C ILE A 515 12.98 -22.11 19.57
N TYR A 516 13.78 -22.55 20.55
CA TYR A 516 13.23 -23.26 21.72
C TYR A 516 13.33 -22.46 23.02
N ILE A 517 14.05 -21.33 23.02
CA ILE A 517 14.33 -20.54 24.24
C ILE A 517 13.35 -19.37 24.43
N SER A 518 12.82 -18.75 23.37
CA SER A 518 11.92 -17.58 23.52
C SER A 518 10.46 -17.92 23.90
N ILE A 519 10.00 -19.15 23.67
CA ILE A 519 8.59 -19.52 23.91
C ILE A 519 8.36 -19.90 25.38
N GLN A 520 9.34 -20.49 26.06
CA GLN A 520 9.18 -20.82 27.49
C GLN A 520 9.09 -19.57 28.37
N THR A 521 9.74 -18.47 27.99
CA THR A 521 9.73 -17.22 28.77
C THR A 521 8.36 -16.52 28.69
N LEU A 522 7.71 -16.50 27.52
CA LEU A 522 6.37 -15.90 27.35
C LEU A 522 5.26 -16.70 28.05
N CYS A 523 5.38 -18.02 28.12
CA CYS A 523 4.39 -18.87 28.80
C CYS A 523 4.50 -18.83 30.34
N TYR A 524 5.62 -18.36 30.89
CA TYR A 524 5.82 -18.32 32.34
C TYR A 524 5.24 -17.03 32.97
N GLU A 525 5.21 -15.91 32.24
CA GLU A 525 4.72 -14.63 32.75
C GLU A 525 3.19 -14.50 32.72
N THR A 526 2.49 -15.32 31.93
CA THR A 526 1.02 -15.30 31.79
C THR A 526 0.28 -16.19 32.80
N ARG A 527 0.97 -17.00 33.61
CA ARG A 527 0.34 -18.00 34.51
C ARG A 527 0.24 -17.62 35.99
N ASN A 528 0.70 -16.44 36.43
CA ASN A 528 0.65 -16.04 37.85
C ASN A 528 -0.55 -15.16 38.26
N GLY A 529 -1.63 -15.14 37.47
CA GLY A 529 -2.79 -14.26 37.72
C GLY A 529 -4.10 -14.91 38.18
N ALA A 530 -4.21 -16.24 38.26
CA ALA A 530 -5.49 -16.88 38.55
C ALA A 530 -5.38 -17.91 39.68
N GLN A 531 -6.10 -17.67 40.77
CA GLN A 531 -6.39 -18.69 41.79
C GLN A 531 -7.17 -19.84 41.13
N VAL A 532 -6.64 -21.06 41.22
CA VAL A 532 -7.31 -22.27 40.72
C VAL A 532 -7.79 -23.08 41.92
N HIS A 533 -9.12 -23.25 42.04
CA HIS A 533 -9.71 -24.32 42.84
C HIS A 533 -9.52 -25.66 42.12
N PRO A 534 -9.12 -26.75 42.81
CA PRO A 534 -8.90 -28.03 42.16
C PRO A 534 -10.23 -28.71 41.86
N VAL A 535 -10.54 -28.90 40.58
CA VAL A 535 -11.53 -29.89 40.13
C VAL A 535 -10.77 -31.17 39.78
N SER A 536 -11.11 -32.25 40.47
CA SER A 536 -10.63 -33.61 40.21
C SER A 536 -11.17 -34.12 38.87
N ILE A 537 -10.29 -34.61 38.00
CA ILE A 537 -10.66 -35.43 36.85
C ILE A 537 -10.09 -36.82 37.11
N ASP A 538 -10.98 -37.77 37.40
CA ASP A 538 -10.68 -39.19 37.44
C ASP A 538 -10.74 -39.78 36.02
N HIS A 539 -9.63 -40.44 35.66
CA HIS A 539 -9.50 -41.56 34.72
C HIS A 539 -9.58 -41.38 33.17
N PRO A 540 -8.95 -42.29 32.40
CA PRO A 540 -8.11 -41.94 31.25
C PRO A 540 -8.56 -42.58 29.91
N CYS A 541 -7.79 -42.24 28.87
CA CYS A 541 -7.53 -42.97 27.63
C CYS A 541 -8.35 -42.66 26.35
N ASP A 542 -7.55 -42.45 25.30
CA ASP A 542 -7.72 -42.68 23.86
C ASP A 542 -8.79 -41.82 23.14
N ILE A 543 -8.46 -40.98 22.15
CA ILE A 543 -7.67 -41.16 20.90
C ILE A 543 -6.99 -39.85 20.51
#